data_AF-A0A396HA03-F1
#
_entry.id   AF-A0A396HA03-F1
#
_cell.length_a   1.000
_cell.length_b   1.000
_cell.length_c   1.000
_cell.angle_alpha   90.00
_cell.angle_beta   90.00
_cell.angle_gamma   90.00
#
_symmetry.space_group_name_H-M   'P 1'
#
loop_
_entity.id
_entity.type
_entity.pdbx_description
1 polymer ?
#
loop_
_entity_poly.entity_id
_entity_poly.type
_entity_poly.pdbx_seq_one_letter_code
_entity_poly.pdbx_strand_id
1 'polypeptide(L)' 'MSSSKQQQQFRCTQIPSKVLHFRNLPWECSDEELADLCSPFGKVMSTKCNVGVNQNQAFVQFVVVEF' A
#
# COMPACT_ATOMS: atom_id res chain seq x y z
N MET A 1 36.58 2.90 5.72
CA MET A 1 35.58 1.86 5.38
C MET A 1 34.30 2.56 4.93
N SER A 2 34.18 2.87 3.63
CA SER A 2 32.99 3.55 3.11
C SER A 2 31.88 2.53 2.91
N SER A 3 30.89 2.54 3.79
CA SER A 3 29.62 1.82 3.58
C SER A 3 28.80 2.58 2.55
N SER A 4 28.90 2.15 1.29
CA SER A 4 28.00 2.58 0.22
C SER A 4 26.59 2.10 0.55
N LYS A 5 25.78 2.98 1.17
CA LYS A 5 24.32 2.82 1.22
C LYS A 5 23.86 2.83 -0.24
N GLN A 6 23.61 1.65 -0.81
CA GLN A 6 22.95 1.52 -2.10
C GLN A 6 21.63 2.27 -2.00
N GLN A 7 21.59 3.50 -2.54
CA GLN A 7 20.35 4.17 -2.85
C GLN A 7 19.62 3.23 -3.78
N GLN A 8 18.55 2.62 -3.28
CA GLN A 8 17.68 1.73 -4.03
C GLN A 8 17.08 2.59 -5.15
N GLN A 9 17.75 2.58 -6.29
CA GLN A 9 17.27 3.23 -7.51
C GLN A 9 15.92 2.58 -7.79
N PHE A 10 14.83 3.33 -7.63
CA PHE A 10 13.55 2.97 -8.22
C PHE A 10 13.75 3.00 -9.72
N ARG A 11 14.16 1.85 -10.28
CA ARG A 11 14.38 1.71 -11.70
C ARG A 11 13.00 1.81 -12.34
N CYS A 12 12.79 2.82 -13.18
CA CYS A 12 11.57 3.06 -13.96
C CYS A 12 11.22 1.91 -14.95
N THR A 13 11.88 0.75 -14.83
CA THR A 13 11.65 -0.48 -15.60
C THR A 13 10.97 -1.58 -14.78
N GLN A 14 10.60 -1.32 -13.52
CA GLN A 14 9.84 -2.28 -12.71
C GLN A 14 8.34 -2.16 -13.02
N ILE A 15 7.69 -3.31 -13.20
CA ILE A 15 6.22 -3.39 -13.28
C ILE A 15 5.68 -2.73 -12.02
N PRO A 16 4.77 -1.75 -12.11
CA PRO A 16 4.34 -1.02 -10.94
C PRO A 16 3.62 -1.96 -9.96
N SER A 17 3.81 -1.71 -8.67
CA SER A 17 3.19 -2.53 -7.63
C SER A 17 1.67 -2.43 -7.70
N LYS A 18 0.98 -3.56 -7.51
CA LYS A 18 -0.48 -3.59 -7.34
C LYS A 18 -0.94 -3.24 -5.93
N VAL A 19 0.00 -2.93 -5.04
CA VAL A 19 -0.24 -2.65 -3.62
C VAL A 19 -0.08 -1.16 -3.35
N LEU A 20 -1.14 -0.53 -2.85
CA LEU A 20 -1.14 0.85 -2.35
C LEU A 20 -0.87 0.86 -0.84
N HIS A 21 -0.03 1.80 -0.42
CA HIS A 21 0.38 1.98 0.97
C HIS A 21 -0.30 3.23 1.53
N PHE A 22 -1.24 3.04 2.46
CA PHE A 22 -1.91 4.13 3.16
C PHE A 22 -1.16 4.42 4.46
N ARG A 23 -0.95 5.70 4.75
CA ARG A 23 -0.33 6.18 6.00
C ARG A 23 -1.25 7.18 6.67
N ASN A 24 -1.03 7.37 7.97
CA ASN A 24 -1.77 8.34 8.78
C ASN A 24 -3.26 7.99 8.92
N LEU A 25 -3.55 6.68 8.90
CA LEU A 25 -4.90 6.18 9.14
C LEU A 25 -5.26 6.27 10.62
N PRO A 26 -6.56 6.48 10.94
CA PRO A 26 -7.05 6.39 12.29
C PRO A 26 -6.92 4.96 12.82
N TRP A 27 -6.80 4.82 14.14
CA TRP A 27 -6.70 3.52 14.81
C TRP A 27 -7.91 2.61 14.56
N GLU A 28 -9.08 3.20 14.39
CA GLU A 28 -10.34 2.48 14.18
C GLU A 28 -10.59 2.12 12.72
N CYS A 29 -9.60 2.30 11.83
CA CYS A 29 -9.74 1.99 10.42
C CYS A 29 -9.93 0.48 10.20
N SER A 30 -11.06 0.12 9.59
CA SER A 30 -11.39 -1.26 9.27
C SER A 30 -11.06 -1.62 7.82
N ASP A 31 -10.87 -2.91 7.55
CA ASP A 31 -10.63 -3.41 6.19
C ASP A 31 -11.84 -3.17 5.26
N GLU A 32 -13.06 -3.13 5.81
CA GLU A 32 -14.31 -2.89 5.08
C GLU A 32 -14.39 -1.45 4.58
N GLU A 33 -14.15 -0.46 5.44
CA GLU A 33 -14.10 0.95 5.04
C GLU A 33 -13.02 1.22 3.99
N LEU A 34 -11.85 0.60 4.15
CA LEU A 34 -10.77 0.66 3.16
C LEU A 34 -11.20 0.06 1.82
N ALA A 35 -11.91 -1.07 1.83
CA ALA A 35 -12.43 -1.69 0.63
C ALA A 35 -13.50 -0.82 -0.06
N ASP A 36 -14.42 -0.22 0.71
CA ASP A 36 -15.44 0.69 0.19
C ASP A 36 -14.84 1.97 -0.40
N LEU A 37 -13.85 2.56 0.27
CA LEU A 37 -13.10 3.70 -0.25
C LEU A 37 -12.35 3.36 -1.55
N CYS A 38 -11.86 2.12 -1.66
CA CYS A 38 -11.13 1.64 -2.83
C CYS A 38 -12.04 1.14 -3.96
N SER A 39 -13.31 0.83 -3.66
CA SER A 39 -14.32 0.34 -4.61
C SER A 39 -14.41 1.14 -5.91
N PRO A 40 -14.46 2.50 -5.91
CA PRO A 40 -14.50 3.27 -7.15
C PRO A 40 -13.22 3.18 -7.99
N PHE A 41 -12.09 2.78 -7.41
CA PHE A 41 -10.81 2.65 -8.11
C PHE A 41 -10.58 1.25 -8.68
N GLY A 42 -11.41 0.27 -8.31
CA GLY A 42 -11.38 -1.07 -8.86
C GLY A 42 -11.56 -2.15 -7.80
N LYS A 43 -11.47 -3.41 -8.24
CA LYS A 43 -11.65 -4.56 -7.34
C LYS A 43 -10.44 -4.75 -6.45
N VAL A 44 -10.66 -4.64 -5.14
CA VAL A 44 -9.70 -4.99 -4.09
C VAL A 44 -9.53 -6.51 -4.03
N MET A 45 -8.29 -7.00 -4.09
CA MET A 45 -7.93 -8.40 -3.83
C MET A 45 -7.70 -8.66 -2.35
N SER A 46 -7.01 -7.75 -1.68
CA SER A 46 -6.56 -7.94 -0.31
C SER A 46 -6.40 -6.61 0.39
N THR A 47 -6.86 -6.55 1.62
CA THR A 47 -6.74 -5.41 2.53
C THR A 47 -6.05 -5.89 3.79
N LYS A 48 -5.20 -5.02 4.35
CA LYS A 48 -4.59 -5.23 5.65
C LYS A 48 -4.50 -3.90 6.37
N CYS A 49 -5.41 -3.65 7.30
CA CYS A 49 -5.38 -2.50 8.18
C CYS A 49 -4.44 -2.69 9.39
N ASN A 50 -4.27 -1.63 10.18
CA ASN A 50 -3.62 -1.65 11.48
C ASN A 50 -2.18 -2.20 11.50
N VAL A 51 -1.42 -1.89 10.45
CA VAL A 51 -0.03 -2.34 10.31
C VAL A 51 0.94 -1.36 10.97
N GLY A 52 2.01 -1.92 11.54
CA GLY A 52 3.07 -1.16 12.22
C GLY A 52 2.77 -0.89 13.69
N VAL A 53 3.74 -0.29 14.39
CA VAL A 53 3.68 -0.07 15.85
C VAL A 53 2.48 0.80 16.24
N ASN A 54 2.16 1.79 15.41
CA ASN A 54 1.10 2.76 15.69
C ASN A 54 -0.25 2.35 15.06
N GLN A 55 -0.31 1.20 14.38
CA GLN A 55 -1.51 0.71 13.67
C GLN A 55 -2.12 1.76 12.72
N ASN A 56 -1.29 2.67 12.19
CA ASN A 56 -1.73 3.81 11.38
C ASN A 56 -1.42 3.64 9.89
N GLN A 57 -1.18 2.39 9.47
CA GLN A 57 -0.84 2.04 8.10
C GLN A 57 -1.74 0.92 7.63
N ALA A 58 -2.06 0.96 6.34
CA ALA A 58 -2.75 -0.13 5.68
C ALA A 58 -2.17 -0.40 4.30
N PHE A 59 -2.37 -1.63 3.85
CA PHE A 59 -2.04 -2.08 2.52
C PHE A 59 -3.30 -2.51 1.80
N VAL A 60 -3.47 -2.03 0.57
CA VAL A 60 -4.56 -2.48 -0.31
C VAL A 60 -3.95 -2.97 -1.60
N GLN A 61 -4.26 -4.22 -1.95
CA GLN A 61 -3.88 -4.81 -3.22
C GLN A 61 -5.07 -4.83 -4.17
N PHE A 62 -4.90 -4.32 -5.38
CA PHE A 62 -5.92 -4.39 -6.44
C PHE A 62 -5.69 -5.60 -7.37
N VAL A 63 -6.76 -6.13 -7.95
CA VAL A 63 -6.70 -7.23 -8.94
C VAL A 63 -5.97 -6.77 -10.21
N VAL A 64 -6.40 -5.61 -10.70
CA VAL A 64 -5.93 -4.99 -11.94
C VAL A 64 -5.49 -3.57 -11.60
N VAL A 65 -4.34 -3.19 -12.12
CA VAL A 65 -3.88 -1.79 -12.14
C VAL A 65 -3.90 -1.44 -13.61
N GLU A 66 -4.88 -0.65 -14.02
CA GLU A 66 -4.87 -0.09 -15.38
C GLU A 66 -3.92 1.12 -15.38
N PHE A 67 -2.98 1.13 -16.31
CA PHE A 67 -2.00 2.20 -16.51
C PHE A 67 -2.34 2.95 -17.80
#